data_AF-A0A4Q7QU17-F1
#
_entry.id   AF-A0A4Q7QU17-F1
#
_cell.length_a   1.000
_cell.length_b   1.000
_cell.length_c   1.000
_cell.angle_alpha   90.00
_cell.angle_beta   90.00
_cell.angle_gamma   90.00
#
_symmetry.space_group_name_H-M   'P 1'
#
loop_
_entity.id
_entity.type
_entity.pdbx_description
1 polymer ?
#
loop_
_entity_poly.entity_id
_entity_poly.type
_entity_poly.pdbx_seq_one_letter_code
_entity_poly.pdbx_strand_id
1 'polypeptide(L)' 'MTKLSYSGLKYGESNVEVNVLVDVQNDWFEITHTKEVSQVMNKSTGEYITVKRRTLKFDVVS' A
#
# COMPACT_ATOMS: atom_id res chain seq x y z
N MET A 1 -3.78 2.09 -18.22
CA MET A 1 -4.35 0.86 -17.62
C MET A 1 -4.47 1.18 -16.15
N THR A 2 -5.65 1.09 -15.54
CA THR A 2 -5.87 1.72 -14.22
C THR A 2 -5.05 1.06 -13.14
N LYS A 3 -4.08 1.80 -12.61
CA LYS A 3 -3.26 1.40 -11.48
C LYS A 3 -3.68 2.19 -10.24
N LEU A 4 -3.48 1.61 -9.06
CA LEU A 4 -3.62 2.29 -7.78
C LEU A 4 -2.24 2.40 -7.15
N SER A 5 -1.89 3.59 -6.68
CA SER A 5 -0.71 3.81 -5.85
C SER A 5 -1.14 3.90 -4.40
N TYR A 6 -0.81 2.90 -3.59
CA TYR A 6 -1.00 2.96 -2.14
C TYR A 6 0.26 3.52 -1.51
N SER A 7 0.12 4.50 -0.63
CA SER A 7 1.27 5.13 0.03
C SER A 7 0.97 5.52 1.47
N GLY A 8 2.03 5.75 2.24
CA GLY A 8 1.93 6.21 3.62
C GLY A 8 3.27 6.21 4.35
N LEU A 9 3.26 6.64 5.61
CA LEU A 9 4.47 6.66 6.44
C LEU A 9 4.80 5.25 6.93
N LYS A 10 6.02 4.77 6.63
CA LYS A 10 6.52 3.46 7.01
C LYS A 10 6.40 3.24 8.53
N TYR A 11 5.88 2.08 8.90
CA TYR A 11 5.84 1.69 10.31
C TYR A 11 7.25 1.35 10.82
N GLY A 12 7.62 1.84 12.01
CA GLY A 12 8.94 1.64 12.61
C GLY A 12 10.01 2.67 12.23
N GLU A 13 9.78 3.49 11.20
CA GLU A 13 10.69 4.58 10.80
C GLU A 13 10.00 5.95 10.89
N SER A 14 10.78 6.99 11.15
CA SER A 14 10.28 8.36 11.25
C SER A 14 10.37 9.04 9.90
N ASN A 15 9.23 9.54 9.40
CA ASN A 15 9.11 10.39 8.20
C ASN A 15 9.59 9.76 6.88
N VAL A 16 9.58 8.43 6.77
CA VAL A 16 9.83 7.73 5.51
C VAL A 16 8.49 7.40 4.85
N GLU A 17 8.22 7.98 3.69
CA GLU A 17 7.05 7.63 2.87
C GLU A 17 7.40 6.46 1.95
N VAL A 18 6.55 5.43 1.94
CA VAL A 18 6.68 4.26 1.07
C VAL A 18 5.41 4.11 0.25
N ASN A 19 5.53 3.48 -0.93
CA ASN A 19 4.39 3.17 -1.77
C ASN A 19 4.48 1.76 -2.37
N VAL A 20 3.34 1.26 -2.85
CA VAL A 20 3.23 0.08 -3.71
C VAL A 20 2.23 0.38 -4.81
N LEU A 21 2.53 -0.07 -6.02
CA LEU A 21 1.64 0.02 -7.17
C LEU A 21 0.93 -1.31 -7.37
N VAL A 22 -0.37 -1.25 -7.65
CA VAL A 22 -1.16 -2.42 -8.03
C VAL A 22 -1.96 -2.11 -9.28
N ASP A 23 -2.01 -3.07 -10.19
CA ASP A 23 -2.89 -3.03 -11.36
C ASP A 23 -4.26 -3.62 -11.01
N VAL A 24 -5.33 -2.83 -11.12
CA VAL A 24 -6.67 -3.26 -10.67
C VAL A 24 -7.21 -4.42 -11.49
N GLN A 25 -6.79 -4.56 -12.75
CA GLN A 25 -7.30 -5.60 -13.64
C GLN A 25 -6.45 -6.86 -13.63
N ASN A 26 -5.16 -6.74 -13.30
CA ASN A 26 -4.20 -7.83 -13.45
C ASN A 26 -3.62 -8.34 -12.11
N ASP A 27 -3.67 -7.54 -11.05
CA ASP A 27 -3.08 -7.91 -9.77
C ASP A 27 -4.11 -8.36 -8.76
N TRP A 28 -3.78 -9.44 -8.04
CA TRP A 28 -4.43 -9.77 -6.79
C TRP A 28 -3.74 -9.01 -5.67
N PHE A 29 -4.45 -8.09 -5.02
CA PHE A 29 -3.92 -7.39 -3.86
C PHE A 29 -4.84 -7.52 -2.64
N GLU A 30 -4.25 -7.40 -1.46
CA GLU A 30 -4.94 -7.46 -0.18
C GLU A 30 -4.52 -6.29 0.69
N ILE A 31 -5.49 -5.72 1.41
CA ILE A 31 -5.26 -4.65 2.38
C ILE A 31 -5.72 -5.15 3.74
N THR A 32 -4.81 -5.16 4.71
CA THR A 32 -5.08 -5.60 6.08
C THR A 32 -4.84 -4.45 7.05
N HIS A 33 -5.79 -4.25 7.97
CA HIS A 33 -5.73 -3.19 8.97
C HIS A 33 -5.68 -3.76 10.38
N THR A 34 -4.82 -3.17 11.22
CA THR A 34 -4.84 -3.35 12.67
C THR A 34 -5.10 -2.01 13.36
N LYS A 35 -5.00 -1.98 14.71
CA LYS A 35 -5.11 -0.74 15.48
C LYS A 35 -3.95 0.23 15.18
N GLU A 36 -2.78 -0.28 14.81
CA GLU A 36 -1.54 0.51 14.70
C GLU A 36 -1.07 0.68 13.26
N VAL A 37 -1.31 -0.31 12.41
CA VAL A 37 -0.76 -0.35 11.05
C VAL A 37 -1.81 -0.67 9.99
N SER A 38 -1.45 -0.35 8.75
CA SER A 38 -2.08 -0.90 7.56
C SER A 38 -1.01 -1.55 6.70
N GLN A 39 -1.32 -2.73 6.18
CA GLN A 39 -0.48 -3.44 5.23
C GLN A 39 -1.21 -3.53 3.90
N VAL A 40 -0.49 -3.25 2.82
CA VAL A 40 -0.97 -3.50 1.45
C VAL A 40 0.01 -4.48 0.82
N MET A 41 -0.50 -5.61 0.32
CA MET A 41 0.30 -6.66 -0.31
C MET A 41 -0.23 -6.92 -1.73
N ASN A 42 0.63 -6.77 -2.72
CA ASN A 42 0.41 -7.29 -4.06
C ASN A 42 0.81 -8.77 -4.05
N LYS A 43 -0.16 -9.68 -4.09
CA LYS A 43 0.08 -11.13 -4.07
C LYS A 43 0.62 -11.65 -5.40
N SER A 44 0.40 -10.92 -6.51
CA SER A 44 0.94 -11.28 -7.82
C SER A 44 2.46 -11.08 -7.88
N THR A 45 2.98 -10.00 -7.27
CA THR A 45 4.42 -9.67 -7.30
C THR A 45 5.16 -10.05 -6.01
N GLY A 46 4.44 -10.23 -4.90
CA GLY A 46 5.02 -10.40 -3.57
C GLY A 46 5.45 -9.09 -2.89
N GLU A 47 5.27 -7.95 -3.57
CA GLU A 47 5.57 -6.64 -2.99
C GLU A 47 4.55 -6.24 -1.92
N TYR A 48 5.02 -5.59 -0.87
CA TYR A 48 4.14 -5.08 0.18
C TYR A 48 4.71 -3.85 0.87
N ILE A 49 3.82 -3.06 1.45
CA ILE A 49 4.15 -1.97 2.37
C ILE A 49 3.42 -2.15 3.70
N THR A 50 4.06 -1.76 4.79
CA THR A 50 3.44 -1.62 6.10
C THR A 50 3.59 -0.18 6.58
N VAL A 51 2.48 0.52 6.75
CA VAL A 51 2.43 1.95 7.08
C VAL A 51 1.65 2.19 8.38
N LYS A 52 1.87 3.35 9.00
CA LYS A 52 1.06 3.79 10.15
C LYS A 52 -0.41 3.86 9.75
N ARG A 53 -1.31 3.35 10.60
CA ARG A 53 -2.74 3.15 10.28
C ARG A 53 -3.43 4.38 9.68
N ARG A 54 -3.12 5.57 10.20
CA ARG A 54 -3.77 6.84 9.84
C ARG A 54 -3.11 7.55 8.66
N THR A 55 -2.08 6.96 8.05
CA THR A 55 -1.33 7.60 6.96
C THR A 55 -1.51 6.89 5.63
N LEU A 56 -2.22 5.75 5.59
CA LEU A 56 -2.49 5.06 4.33
C LEU A 56 -3.43 5.93 3.48
N LYS A 57 -2.98 6.24 2.27
CA LYS A 57 -3.75 6.87 1.21
C LYS A 57 -3.61 6.05 -0.07
N PHE A 58 -4.53 6.24 -1.01
CA PHE A 58 -4.40 5.69 -2.34
C PHE A 58 -4.76 6.73 -3.39
N ASP A 59 -4.08 6.68 -4.53
CA ASP A 59 -4.33 7.53 -5.68
C ASP A 59 -4.56 6.65 -6.92
N VAL A 60 -5.49 7.06 -7.78
CA VAL A 60 -5.69 6.42 -9.09
C VAL A 60 -4.66 7.01 -10.05
N VAL A 61 -3.85 6.13 -10.65
CA VAL A 61 -2.80 6.49 -11.61
C VAL A 61 -3.08 5.82 -12.97
N SER A 62 -2.91 6.57 -14.06
CA SER A 62 -3.30 6.19 -15.43
C SER A 62 -2.22 5.40 -16.19
#